data_AF-A0A843HQZ8-F1
#
_entry.id   AF-A0A843HQZ8-F1
#
_cell.length_a   1.000
_cell.length_b   1.000
_cell.length_c   1.000
_cell.angle_alpha   90.00
_cell.angle_beta   90.00
_cell.angle_gamma   90.00
#
_symmetry.space_group_name_H-M   'P 1'
#
loop_
_entity.id
_entity.type
_entity.pdbx_description
1 polymer ?
#
loop_
_entity_poly.entity_id
_entity_poly.type
_entity_poly.pdbx_seq_one_letter_code
_entity_poly.pdbx_strand_id
1 'polypeptide(L)'
;MSELSENLRNMRLMRGYSIKEVASNIGCAPNSIANYEKGTISPNVDMLQDLCNFYKISPNQVFGWEHCPELEDFINEKKAIMEKLNNLHKQKADIEKQIRSLAKQLNQRQ
;
A
#
# COMPACT_ATOMS: atom_id res chain seq x y z
N MET A 1 6.65 17.93 -16.66
CA MET A 1 7.15 16.55 -16.51
C MET A 1 6.03 15.80 -15.79
N SER A 2 5.70 14.57 -16.21
CA SER A 2 4.61 13.82 -15.55
C SER A 2 5.16 13.11 -14.30
N GLU A 3 4.29 12.87 -13.32
CA GLU A 3 4.63 12.12 -12.11
C GLU A 3 5.22 10.74 -12.44
N LEU A 4 4.70 10.06 -13.47
CA LEU A 4 5.27 8.83 -14.01
C LEU A 4 6.73 9.01 -14.47
N SER A 5 7.03 10.04 -15.27
CA SER A 5 8.38 10.25 -15.81
C SER A 5 9.41 10.52 -14.71
N GLU A 6 9.04 11.28 -13.68
CA GLU A 6 9.88 11.53 -12.52
C GLU A 6 10.08 10.27 -11.69
N ASN A 7 9.02 9.51 -11.43
CA ASN A 7 9.08 8.26 -10.67
C ASN A 7 9.97 7.23 -11.35
N LEU A 8 9.86 7.04 -12.68
CA LEU A 8 10.74 6.15 -13.42
C LEU A 8 12.21 6.54 -13.29
N ARG A 9 12.52 7.84 -13.43
CA ARG A 9 13.88 8.37 -13.28
C ARG A 9 14.41 8.15 -11.86
N ASN A 10 13.59 8.45 -10.86
CA ASN A 10 13.96 8.29 -9.45
C ASN A 10 14.21 6.83 -9.11
N MET A 11 13.32 5.92 -9.53
CA MET A 11 13.47 4.47 -9.34
C MET A 11 14.77 3.93 -9.95
N ARG A 12 15.13 4.43 -11.15
CA ARG A 12 16.39 4.11 -11.80
C ARG A 12 17.59 4.57 -10.99
N LEU A 13 17.60 5.85 -10.61
CA LEU A 13 18.72 6.48 -9.88
C LEU A 13 18.90 5.88 -8.48
N MET A 14 17.82 5.64 -7.74
CA MET A 14 17.85 5.04 -6.41
C MET A 14 18.45 3.62 -6.41
N ARG A 15 18.27 2.88 -7.50
CA ARG A 15 18.84 1.52 -7.66
C ARG A 15 20.20 1.52 -8.34
N GLY A 16 20.75 2.70 -8.66
CA GLY A 16 22.07 2.84 -9.27
C GLY A 16 22.16 2.40 -10.73
N TYR A 17 21.03 2.27 -11.43
CA TYR A 17 21.04 1.84 -12.83
C TYR A 17 21.29 2.98 -13.80
N SER A 18 22.05 2.71 -14.85
CA SER A 18 22.16 3.54 -16.03
C SER A 18 20.99 3.30 -17.00
N ILE A 19 20.70 4.28 -17.85
CA ILE A 19 19.70 4.16 -18.91
C ILE A 19 19.98 2.94 -19.81
N LYS A 20 21.26 2.66 -20.09
CA LYS A 20 21.67 1.53 -20.93
C LYS A 20 21.37 0.18 -20.28
N GLU A 21 21.57 0.05 -18.98
CA GLU A 21 21.28 -1.18 -18.24
C GLU A 21 19.78 -1.48 -18.23
N VAL A 22 18.96 -0.47 -17.92
CA VAL A 22 17.49 -0.61 -17.94
C VAL A 22 17.01 -1.00 -19.33
N ALA A 23 17.47 -0.28 -20.37
CA ALA A 23 17.08 -0.54 -21.74
C ALA A 23 17.50 -1.95 -22.21
N SER A 24 18.70 -2.40 -21.83
CA SER A 24 19.19 -3.73 -22.19
C SER A 24 18.40 -4.84 -21.49
N ASN A 25 17.97 -4.62 -20.24
CA ASN A 25 17.20 -5.61 -19.49
C ASN A 25 15.78 -5.75 -20.04
N ILE A 26 15.16 -4.62 -20.41
CA ILE A 26 13.79 -4.56 -20.92
C ILE A 26 13.74 -4.89 -22.43
N GLY A 27 14.87 -4.86 -23.12
CA GLY A 27 14.93 -5.15 -24.55
C GLY A 27 14.46 -3.98 -25.43
N CYS A 28 14.76 -2.75 -25.04
CA CYS A 28 14.41 -1.55 -25.79
C CYS A 28 15.63 -0.66 -26.09
N ALA A 29 15.45 0.37 -26.92
CA ALA A 29 16.51 1.33 -27.19
C ALA A 29 16.76 2.24 -25.96
N PRO A 30 18.03 2.59 -25.62
CA PRO A 30 18.32 3.53 -24.54
C PRO A 30 17.60 4.88 -24.67
N ASN A 31 17.36 5.32 -25.90
CA ASN A 31 16.61 6.55 -26.16
C ASN A 31 15.14 6.45 -25.72
N SER A 32 14.54 5.25 -25.76
CA SER A 32 13.17 5.03 -25.27
C SER A 32 13.07 5.31 -23.77
N ILE A 33 13.96 4.72 -22.97
CA ILE A 33 14.03 4.98 -21.52
C ILE A 33 14.28 6.47 -21.23
N ALA A 34 15.21 7.10 -21.95
CA ALA A 34 15.48 8.53 -21.80
C ALA A 34 14.24 9.39 -22.13
N ASN A 35 13.46 9.02 -23.14
CA ASN A 35 12.24 9.73 -23.51
C ASN A 35 11.13 9.54 -22.47
N TYR A 36 11.00 8.32 -21.90
CA TYR A 36 10.07 8.05 -20.82
C TYR A 36 10.39 8.89 -19.58
N GLU A 37 11.66 8.93 -19.17
CA GLU A 37 12.11 9.72 -18.01
C GLU A 37 12.05 11.23 -18.22
N LYS A 38 12.09 11.70 -19.46
CA LYS A 38 11.85 13.12 -19.80
C LYS A 38 10.36 13.45 -19.93
N GLY A 39 9.50 12.44 -20.02
CA GLY A 39 8.08 12.59 -20.30
C GLY A 39 7.77 13.06 -21.72
N THR A 40 8.70 12.90 -22.67
CA THR A 40 8.48 13.26 -24.09
C THR A 40 7.63 12.23 -24.81
N ILE A 41 7.75 10.97 -24.41
CA ILE A 41 6.95 9.83 -24.90
C ILE A 41 6.50 9.06 -23.66
N SER A 42 5.27 8.54 -23.67
CA SER A 42 4.81 7.62 -22.63
C SER A 42 5.10 6.17 -23.03
N PRO A 43 5.52 5.30 -22.11
CA PRO A 43 5.59 3.86 -22.39
C PRO A 43 4.20 3.32 -22.71
N ASN A 44 4.11 2.37 -23.63
CA ASN A 44 2.88 1.60 -23.83
C ASN A 44 2.69 0.61 -22.66
N VAL A 45 1.56 -0.10 -22.66
CA VAL A 45 1.21 -1.02 -21.57
C VAL A 45 2.27 -2.11 -21.39
N ASP A 46 2.77 -2.70 -22.47
CA ASP A 46 3.78 -3.77 -22.40
C ASP A 46 5.10 -3.25 -21.82
N MET A 47 5.60 -2.10 -22.28
CA MET A 47 6.82 -1.50 -21.74
C MET A 47 6.65 -1.07 -20.28
N LEU A 48 5.46 -0.59 -19.91
CA LEU A 48 5.18 -0.26 -18.53
C LEU A 48 5.19 -1.52 -17.64
N GLN A 49 4.64 -2.62 -18.13
CA GLN A 49 4.67 -3.91 -17.45
C GLN A 49 6.12 -4.40 -17.27
N ASP A 50 6.95 -4.31 -18.30
CA ASP A 50 8.36 -4.68 -18.22
C ASP A 50 9.16 -3.80 -17.26
N LEU A 51 8.89 -2.49 -17.25
CA LEU A 51 9.46 -1.56 -16.27
C LEU A 51 9.04 -1.95 -14.83
N CYS A 52 7.76 -2.25 -14.62
CA CYS A 52 7.25 -2.68 -13.31
C CYS A 52 7.92 -3.97 -12.85
N ASN A 53 8.05 -4.95 -13.74
CA ASN A 53 8.71 -6.23 -13.47
C ASN A 53 10.19 -6.04 -13.15
N PHE A 54 10.89 -5.22 -13.94
CA PHE A 54 12.31 -4.91 -13.74
C PHE A 54 12.57 -4.26 -12.37
N TYR A 55 11.77 -3.25 -12.02
CA TYR A 55 11.92 -2.53 -10.75
C TYR A 55 11.28 -3.24 -9.56
N LYS A 56 10.52 -4.31 -9.79
CA LYS A 56 9.72 -5.05 -8.80
C LYS A 56 8.74 -4.15 -8.05
N ILE A 57 7.99 -3.36 -8.81
CA ILE A 57 7.00 -2.39 -8.29
C ILE A 57 5.64 -2.60 -8.95
N SER A 58 4.59 -2.09 -8.31
CA SER A 58 3.25 -2.04 -8.89
C SER A 58 3.08 -0.84 -9.83
N PRO A 59 2.12 -0.88 -10.78
CA PRO A 59 1.76 0.30 -11.56
C PRO A 59 1.37 1.51 -10.69
N ASN A 60 0.65 1.28 -9.57
CA ASN A 60 0.27 2.34 -8.64
C ASN A 60 1.48 3.11 -8.11
N GLN A 61 2.58 2.42 -7.84
CA GLN A 61 3.83 3.03 -7.40
C GLN A 61 4.49 3.89 -8.48
N VAL A 62 4.41 3.45 -9.75
CA VAL A 62 4.93 4.24 -10.87
C VAL A 62 4.11 5.51 -11.05
N PHE A 63 2.79 5.42 -10.92
CA PHE A 63 1.87 6.54 -11.14
C PHE A 63 1.63 7.44 -9.92
N GLY A 64 2.15 7.08 -8.74
CA GLY A 64 1.84 7.82 -7.51
C GLY A 64 0.42 7.61 -6.98
N TRP A 65 -0.29 6.59 -7.43
CA TRP A 65 -1.68 6.29 -7.04
C TRP A 65 -1.81 5.59 -5.68
N GLU A 66 -0.76 5.60 -4.85
CA GLU A 66 -0.83 5.03 -3.50
C GLU A 66 -1.71 5.87 -2.56
N HIS A 67 -1.84 7.17 -2.81
CA HIS A 67 -2.69 8.04 -1.99
C HIS A 67 -4.08 8.21 -2.62
N CYS A 68 -5.05 7.51 -2.05
CA CYS A 68 -6.47 7.83 -2.21
C CYS A 68 -6.96 8.34 -0.83
N PRO A 69 -7.01 9.66 -0.60
CA PRO A 69 -7.36 10.23 0.70
C PRO A 69 -8.70 9.72 1.23
N GLU A 70 -9.70 9.60 0.35
CA GLU A 70 -11.02 9.08 0.67
C GLU A 70 -10.98 7.63 1.19
N LEU A 71 -10.11 6.80 0.63
CA LEU A 71 -9.92 5.41 1.07
C LEU A 71 -9.19 5.37 2.42
N GLU A 72 -8.23 6.25 2.64
CA GLU A 72 -7.44 6.29 3.87
C GLU A 72 -8.28 6.75 5.07
N ASP A 73 -9.12 7.76 4.87
CA ASP A 73 -10.10 8.19 5.87
C ASP A 73 -11.07 7.05 6.21
N PHE A 74 -11.59 6.35 5.20
CA PHE A 74 -12.46 5.19 5.40
C PHE A 74 -11.76 4.06 6.18
N ILE A 75 -10.50 3.75 5.85
CA ILE A 75 -9.71 2.74 6.56
C ILE A 75 -9.51 3.15 8.02
N ASN A 76 -9.23 4.43 8.29
CA ASN A 76 -9.00 4.95 9.63
C ASN A 76 -10.27 4.94 10.47
N GLU A 77 -11.41 5.34 9.90
CA GLU A 77 -12.72 5.24 10.55
C GLU A 77 -13.05 3.78 10.88
N LYS A 78 -12.88 2.87 9.92
CA LYS A 78 -13.08 1.43 10.13
C LYS A 78 -12.19 0.88 11.24
N LYS A 79 -10.91 1.25 11.29
CA LYS A 79 -9.99 0.85 12.37
C LYS A 79 -10.50 1.32 13.73
N ALA A 80 -10.96 2.58 13.83
CA ALA A 80 -11.50 3.12 15.07
C ALA A 80 -12.76 2.36 15.53
N ILE A 81 -13.64 1.98 14.59
CA ILE A 81 -14.83 1.16 14.89
C ILE A 81 -14.41 -0.24 15.40
N MET A 82 -13.43 -0.87 14.74
CA MET A 82 -12.93 -2.19 15.14
C MET A 82 -12.33 -2.19 16.54
N GLU A 83 -11.57 -1.15 16.90
CA GLU A 83 -11.01 -1.01 18.24
C GLU A 83 -12.10 -0.84 19.31
N LYS A 84 -13.10 0.01 19.04
CA LYS A 84 -14.28 0.14 19.92
C LYS A 84 -15.00 -1.19 20.11
N LEU A 85 -15.19 -1.97 19.04
CA LEU A 85 -15.83 -3.28 19.09
C LEU A 85 -15.04 -4.27 19.97
N ASN A 86 -13.71 -4.30 19.83
CA ASN A 86 -12.85 -5.16 20.66
C ASN A 86 -12.95 -4.80 22.16
N ASN A 87 -12.97 -3.51 22.48
CA ASN A 87 -13.12 -3.04 23.87
C ASN A 87 -14.49 -3.43 24.45
N LEU A 88 -15.57 -3.30 23.67
CA LEU A 88 -16.91 -3.75 24.09
C LEU A 88 -16.97 -5.26 24.33
N HIS A 89 -16.33 -6.06 23.48
CA HIS A 89 -16.24 -7.51 23.69
C HIS A 89 -15.52 -7.86 24.99
N LYS A 90 -14.42 -7.16 25.31
CA LYS A 90 -13.69 -7.35 26.56
C LYS A 90 -14.55 -7.00 27.78
N GLN A 91 -15.24 -5.85 27.74
CA GLN A 91 -16.15 -5.43 28.81
C GLN A 91 -17.28 -6.43 29.03
N LYS A 92 -17.90 -6.93 27.95
CA LYS A 92 -18.95 -7.95 28.03
C LYS A 92 -18.44 -9.21 28.75
N ALA A 93 -17.25 -9.70 28.39
CA ALA A 93 -16.68 -10.88 29.03
C ALA A 93 -16.40 -10.66 30.53
N ASP A 94 -15.97 -9.47 30.93
CA ASP A 94 -15.75 -9.14 32.34
C ASP A 94 -17.06 -9.04 33.11
N ILE A 95 -18.11 -8.46 32.52
CA ILE A 95 -19.47 -8.43 33.11
C ILE A 95 -20.00 -9.85 33.29
N GLU A 96 -19.85 -10.73 32.30
CA GLU A 96 -20.28 -12.13 32.40
C GLU A 96 -19.58 -12.87 33.55
N LYS A 97 -18.28 -12.62 33.77
CA LYS A 97 -17.54 -13.17 34.91
C LYS A 97 -18.08 -12.63 36.24
N GLN A 98 -18.36 -11.32 36.33
CA GLN A 98 -18.91 -10.70 37.53
C GLN A 98 -20.29 -11.29 37.88
N ILE A 99 -21.17 -11.45 36.89
CA ILE A 99 -22.49 -12.07 37.08
C ILE A 99 -22.36 -13.50 37.63
N ARG A 100 -21.46 -14.32 37.06
CA ARG A 100 -21.22 -15.70 37.53
C ARG A 100 -20.71 -15.72 38.98
N SER A 101 -19.82 -14.81 39.34
CA SER A 101 -19.30 -14.70 40.71
C SER A 101 -20.39 -14.32 41.71
N LEU A 102 -21.22 -13.33 41.37
CA LEU A 102 -22.33 -12.87 42.24
C LEU A 102 -23.37 -13.98 42.44
N ALA A 103 -23.74 -14.70 41.38
CA ALA A 103 -24.67 -15.84 41.47
C ALA A 103 -24.14 -16.92 42.43
N LYS A 104 -22.83 -17.20 42.41
CA LYS A 104 -22.19 -18.15 43.33
C LYS A 104 -22.24 -17.69 44.78
N GLN A 105 -22.01 -16.39 45.04
CA GLN A 105 -22.05 -15.83 46.39
C GLN A 105 -23.46 -15.87 47.00
N LEU A 106 -24.50 -15.66 46.19
CA LEU A 106 -25.90 -15.71 46.66
C LEU A 106 -26.31 -17.14 47.06
N ASN A 107 -25.92 -18.16 46.28
CA ASN A 107 -26.24 -19.55 46.59
C ASN A 107 -25.50 -20.11 47.82
N GLN A 108 -24.43 -19.47 48.28
CA GLN A 108 -23.68 -19.87 49.48
C GLN A 108 -24.25 -19.25 50.78
N ARG A 109 -25.22 -18.32 50.66
CA ARG A 109 -25.84 -17.63 51.80
C ARG A 109 -27.22 -18.20 52.18
N GLN A 110 -27.71 -19.22 51.48
CA GLN A 110 -28.91 -20.00 51.81
C GLN A 110 -28.47 -21.35 52.41
#